data_AF-A0A0R2LA32-F1
#
_entry.id   AF-A0A0R2LA32-F1
#
_cell.length_a   1.000
_cell.length_b   1.000
_cell.length_c   1.000
_cell.angle_alpha   90.00
_cell.angle_beta   90.00
_cell.angle_gamma   90.00
#
_symmetry.space_group_name_H-M   'P 1'
#
loop_
_entity.id
_entity.type
_entity.pdbx_description
1 polymer ?
#
loop_
_entity_poly.entity_id
_entity_poly.type
_entity_poly.pdbx_seq_one_letter_code
_entity_poly.pdbx_strand_id
1 'polypeptide(L)'
;MFFIFLAAFFIASEILVQKGFVPKFLKKVSAGKLIFYSLMIILSTAIISFLFKPAVILVVLSTIYLSIVISNFYLDAFHKMERGKKI
;
A
#
# COMPACT_ATOMS: atom_id res chain seq x y z
N MET A 1 -19.97 -13.35 1.48
CA MET A 1 -19.48 -13.16 0.10
C MET A 1 -18.48 -12.00 -0.01
N PHE A 2 -18.77 -10.81 0.53
CA PHE A 2 -17.87 -9.63 0.46
C PHE A 2 -16.47 -9.83 1.07
N PHE A 3 -16.36 -10.54 2.20
CA PHE A 3 -15.07 -10.85 2.83
C PHE A 3 -14.15 -11.73 1.97
N ILE A 4 -14.71 -12.64 1.17
CA ILE A 4 -13.94 -13.51 0.27
C ILE A 4 -13.31 -12.67 -0.84
N PHE A 5 -14.05 -11.71 -1.38
CA PHE A 5 -13.53 -10.77 -2.38
C PHE A 5 -12.41 -9.89 -1.80
N LEU A 6 -12.58 -9.38 -0.58
CA LEU A 6 -11.55 -8.61 0.11
C LEU A 6 -10.28 -9.45 0.34
N ALA A 7 -10.44 -10.69 0.79
CA ALA A 7 -9.32 -11.60 1.02
C ALA A 7 -8.58 -11.93 -0.28
N ALA A 8 -9.31 -12.21 -1.36
CA ALA A 8 -8.71 -12.44 -2.68
C ALA A 8 -7.95 -11.21 -3.18
N PHE A 9 -8.51 -10.01 -3.00
CA PHE A 9 -7.86 -8.76 -3.37
C PHE A 9 -6.60 -8.47 -2.53
N PHE A 10 -6.65 -8.77 -1.23
CA PHE A 10 -5.50 -8.66 -0.33
C PHE A 10 -4.35 -9.56 -0.81
N ILE A 11 -4.63 -10.85 -1.04
CA ILE A 11 -3.63 -11.82 -1.50
C ILE A 11 -3.06 -11.42 -2.86
N ALA A 12 -3.92 -11.02 -3.80
CA ALA A 12 -3.48 -10.56 -5.12
C ALA A 12 -2.57 -9.33 -5.01
N SER A 13 -2.94 -8.35 -4.19
CA SER A 13 -2.14 -7.15 -3.94
C SER A 13 -0.80 -7.48 -3.31
N GLU A 14 -0.75 -8.41 -2.37
CA GLU A 14 0.48 -8.87 -1.73
C GLU A 14 1.43 -9.51 -2.74
N ILE A 15 0.93 -10.42 -3.58
CA ILE A 15 1.72 -11.07 -4.64
C ILE A 15 2.25 -10.04 -5.65
N LEU A 16 1.42 -9.07 -6.05
CA LEU A 16 1.80 -7.99 -6.96
C LEU A 16 2.92 -7.13 -6.36
N VAL A 17 2.76 -6.68 -5.13
CA VAL A 17 3.76 -5.85 -4.45
C VAL A 17 5.07 -6.60 -4.25
N GLN A 18 5.02 -7.87 -3.82
CA GLN A 18 6.21 -8.74 -3.69
C GLN A 18 6.92 -8.95 -5.03
N LYS A 19 6.18 -9.08 -6.14
CA LYS A 19 6.74 -9.13 -7.50
C LYS A 19 7.32 -7.79 -7.98
N GLY A 20 7.27 -6.75 -7.15
CA GLY A 20 7.85 -5.44 -7.43
C GLY A 20 6.95 -4.53 -8.26
N PHE A 21 5.66 -4.85 -8.38
CA PHE A 21 4.61 -4.01 -8.98
C PHE A 21 4.24 -2.86 -8.04
N VAL A 22 5.23 -2.03 -7.75
CA VAL A 22 5.07 -0.79 -6.97
C VAL A 22 5.30 0.39 -7.92
N PRO A 23 4.46 1.43 -7.88
CA PRO A 23 4.66 2.62 -8.70
C PRO A 23 6.09 3.14 -8.56
N LYS A 24 6.75 3.46 -9.68
CA LYS A 24 8.14 3.94 -9.69
C LYS A 24 8.35 5.16 -8.76
N PHE A 25 7.31 5.97 -8.61
CA PHE A 25 7.27 7.11 -7.70
C PHE A 25 7.33 6.73 -6.22
N LEU A 26 6.85 5.55 -5.82
CA LEU A 26 6.92 5.04 -4.44
C LEU A 26 8.20 4.21 -4.18
N LYS A 27 8.76 3.59 -5.23
CA LYS A 27 9.92 2.69 -5.12
C LYS A 27 11.25 3.39 -4.77
N LYS A 28 11.36 4.70 -5.04
CA LYS A 28 12.59 5.49 -4.80
C LYS A 28 12.51 6.41 -3.58
N VAL A 29 11.42 6.35 -2.82
CA VAL A 29 11.20 7.30 -1.71
C VAL A 29 11.60 6.69 -0.39
N SER A 30 12.06 7.53 0.54
CA SER A 30 12.34 7.11 1.92
C SER A 30 11.06 6.64 2.63
N ALA A 31 11.21 5.73 3.60
CA ALA A 31 10.11 5.14 4.37
C ALA A 31 9.10 6.18 4.88
N GLY A 32 9.61 7.26 5.49
CA GLY A 32 8.78 8.33 6.05
C GLY A 32 7.97 9.09 4.99
N LYS A 33 8.56 9.34 3.82
CA LYS A 33 7.84 9.97 2.71
C LYS A 33 6.82 9.02 2.08
N LEU A 34 7.12 7.72 2.02
CA LEU A 34 6.19 6.71 1.52
C LEU A 34 4.93 6.63 2.38
N ILE A 35 5.09 6.64 3.71
CA ILE A 35 3.97 6.74 4.66
C ILE A 35 3.19 8.03 4.45
N PHE A 36 3.88 9.18 4.34
CA PHE A 36 3.24 10.48 4.15
C PHE A 36 2.41 10.56 2.86
N TYR A 37 2.95 10.11 1.73
CA TYR A 37 2.23 10.05 0.46
C TYR A 37 1.04 9.09 0.52
N SER A 38 1.23 7.92 1.14
CA SER A 38 0.15 6.95 1.32
C SER A 38 -0.99 7.53 2.16
N LEU A 39 -0.65 8.25 3.24
CA LEU A 39 -1.60 8.93 4.10
C LEU A 39 -2.37 10.03 3.34
N MET A 40 -1.66 10.84 2.54
CA MET A 40 -2.28 11.86 1.68
C MET A 40 -3.23 11.26 0.64
N ILE A 41 -2.89 10.09 0.06
CA ILE A 41 -3.75 9.38 -0.89
C ILE A 41 -5.00 8.85 -0.18
N ILE A 42 -4.87 8.30 1.03
CA ILE A 42 -6.02 7.82 1.82
C ILE A 42 -6.91 8.99 2.23
N LEU A 43 -6.34 10.12 2.64
CA LEU A 43 -7.10 11.32 3.01
C LEU A 43 -7.84 11.93 1.82
N SER A 44 -7.18 12.06 0.67
CA SER A 44 -7.83 12.58 -0.55
C SER A 44 -8.94 11.65 -1.05
N THR A 45 -8.72 10.34 -1.06
CA THR A 45 -9.75 9.36 -1.42
C THR A 45 -10.91 9.35 -0.41
N ALA A 46 -10.65 9.54 0.89
CA ALA A 46 -11.71 9.68 1.90
C ALA A 46 -12.57 10.94 1.68
N ILE A 47 -11.96 12.08 1.34
CA ILE A 47 -12.69 13.31 0.99
C ILE A 47 -13.55 13.10 -0.27
N ILE A 48 -13.01 12.45 -1.30
CA ILE A 48 -13.76 12.12 -2.52
C ILE A 48 -14.91 11.17 -2.21
N SER A 49 -14.70 10.21 -1.31
CA SER A 49 -15.73 9.27 -0.86
C SER A 49 -16.84 9.91 -0.04
N PHE A 50 -16.56 11.04 0.62
CA PHE A 50 -17.59 11.83 1.28
C PHE A 50 -18.52 12.49 0.25
N LEU A 51 -17.97 12.93 -0.90
CA LEU A 51 -18.74 13.51 -2.00
C LEU A 51 -19.48 12.45 -2.83
N PHE A 52 -18.88 11.28 -3.04
CA PHE A 52 -19.46 10.17 -3.81
C PHE A 52 -19.54 8.91 -2.94
N LYS A 53 -20.73 8.63 -2.38
CA LYS A 53 -21.01 7.42 -1.57
C LYS A 53 -20.50 6.09 -2.15
N PRO A 54 -20.55 5.80 -3.46
CA PRO A 54 -20.00 4.54 -3.98
C PRO A 54 -18.47 4.46 -3.95
N ALA A 55 -17.76 5.57 -3.79
CA ALA A 55 -16.30 5.59 -3.73
C ALA A 55 -15.73 5.06 -2.40
N VAL A 56 -16.57 4.72 -1.42
CA VAL A 56 -16.15 4.07 -0.15
C VAL A 56 -15.41 2.77 -0.42
N ILE A 57 -15.87 1.98 -1.40
CA ILE A 57 -15.20 0.72 -1.79
C ILE A 57 -13.79 1.02 -2.32
N LEU A 58 -13.64 2.10 -3.07
CA LEU A 58 -12.35 2.51 -3.63
C LEU A 58 -11.36 2.91 -2.53
N VAL A 59 -11.83 3.57 -1.47
CA VAL A 59 -11.03 3.92 -0.29
C VAL A 59 -10.51 2.64 0.36
N VAL A 60 -11.40 1.68 0.65
CA VAL A 60 -11.03 0.42 1.30
C VAL A 60 -9.97 -0.35 0.49
N LEU A 61 -10.17 -0.48 -0.83
CA LEU A 61 -9.20 -1.15 -1.71
C LEU A 61 -7.87 -0.41 -1.75
N SER A 62 -7.89 0.93 -1.82
CA SER A 62 -6.67 1.75 -1.84
C SER A 62 -5.90 1.65 -0.53
N THR A 63 -6.60 1.65 0.62
CA THR A 63 -6.00 1.47 1.94
C THR A 63 -5.31 0.11 2.07
N ILE A 64 -5.98 -0.97 1.64
CA ILE A 64 -5.40 -2.32 1.65
C ILE A 64 -4.11 -2.35 0.83
N TYR A 65 -4.17 -1.87 -0.41
CA TYR A 65 -3.01 -1.88 -1.30
C TYR A 65 -1.84 -1.04 -0.76
N LEU A 66 -2.11 0.19 -0.30
CA LEU A 66 -1.07 1.06 0.27
C LEU A 66 -0.45 0.49 1.54
N SER A 67 -1.25 -0.14 2.41
CA SER A 67 -0.76 -0.81 3.61
C SER A 67 0.21 -1.94 3.28
N ILE A 68 -0.12 -2.76 2.27
CA ILE A 68 0.75 -3.83 1.76
C ILE A 68 2.05 -3.25 1.18
N VAL A 69 1.98 -2.16 0.41
CA VAL A 69 3.17 -1.47 -0.14
C VAL A 69 4.09 -0.98 0.98
N ILE A 70 3.55 -0.36 2.03
CA ILE A 70 4.32 0.08 3.20
C ILE A 70 4.96 -1.13 3.90
N SER A 71 4.18 -2.17 4.20
CA SER A 71 4.66 -3.36 4.89
C SER A 71 5.81 -4.03 4.13
N ASN A 72 5.66 -4.21 2.82
CA ASN A 72 6.69 -4.83 1.97
C ASN A 72 7.96 -3.98 1.89
N PHE A 73 7.82 -2.65 1.84
CA PHE A 73 8.96 -1.74 1.87
C PHE A 73 9.78 -1.89 3.16
N TYR A 74 9.11 -1.98 4.32
CA TYR A 74 9.78 -2.20 5.59
C TYR A 74 10.41 -3.59 5.65
N LEU A 75 9.74 -4.64 5.20
CA LEU A 75 10.30 -6.00 5.14
C LEU A 75 11.56 -6.07 4.27
N ASP A 76 11.57 -5.41 3.10
CA ASP A 76 12.77 -5.35 2.25
C ASP A 76 13.90 -4.56 2.92
N ALA A 77 13.59 -3.47 3.63
CA ALA A 77 14.57 -2.74 4.43
C ALA A 77 15.14 -3.60 5.57
N PHE A 78 14.30 -4.35 6.29
CA PHE A 78 14.71 -5.29 7.34
C PHE A 78 15.60 -6.41 6.77
N HIS A 79 15.19 -7.05 5.67
CA HIS A 79 16.02 -8.07 5.02
C HIS A 79 17.37 -7.54 4.52
N LYS A 80 17.44 -6.27 4.10
CA LYS A 80 18.73 -5.62 3.77
C LYS A 80 19.62 -5.45 5.01
N MET A 81 19.03 -5.10 6.16
CA MET A 81 19.75 -5.04 7.44
C MET A 81 20.24 -6.43 7.87
N GLU A 82 19.39 -7.46 7.80
CA GLU A 82 19.74 -8.85 8.15
C GLU A 82 20.86 -9.41 7.28
N ARG A 83 20.93 -9.01 6.00
CA ARG A 83 22.01 -9.40 5.07
C ARG A 83 23.31 -8.61 5.29
N GLY A 84 23.42 -7.85 6.37
CA GLY A 84 24.64 -7.12 6.75
C GLY A 84 24.94 -5.88 5.90
N LYS A 85 24.00 -5.43 5.05
CA LYS A 85 24.15 -4.14 4.35
C LYS A 85 23.75 -3.03 5.32
N LYS A 86 24.72 -2.18 5.69
CA LYS A 86 24.43 -0.88 6.31
C LYS A 86 23.54 -0.08 5.35
N ILE A 87 22.29 0.11 5.76
CA ILE A 87 21.36 1.12 5.25
C ILE A 87 21.86 2.53 5.51
#